data_AF-X1P5V0-F1
#
_entry.id   AF-X1P5V0-F1
#
_cell.length_a   1.000
_cell.length_b   1.000
_cell.length_c   1.000
_cell.angle_alpha   90.00
_cell.angle_beta   90.00
_cell.angle_gamma   90.00
#
_symmetry.space_group_name_H-M   'P 1'
#
loop_
_entity.id
_entity.type
_entity.pdbx_description
1 polymer ?
#
loop_
_entity_poly.entity_id
_entity_poly.type
_entity_poly.pdbx_seq_one_letter_code
_entity_poly.pdbx_strand_id
1 'polypeptide(L)'
;MVNANCPLVTGNKNGVRNWKDIEDIGQKFNLMFDLVANHISSESKWFKEYLKGNPKYDDYFISVDKDTDLSSVTRARTHPLLTKFKRKGEDIFLWTTYSSDQIDINFANENVLLEIIDVILFYANKRA
;
A
#
# COMPACT_ATOMS: atom_id res chain seq x y z
N MET A 1 0.73 4.04 -1.10
CA MET A 1 2.00 3.61 -1.73
C MET A 1 1.96 3.88 -3.23
N VAL A 2 2.83 4.75 -3.74
CA VAL A 2 3.12 4.82 -5.17
C VAL A 2 4.00 3.62 -5.46
N ASN A 3 3.45 2.60 -6.13
CA ASN A 3 4.20 1.43 -6.54
C ASN A 3 5.35 1.87 -7.48
N ALA A 4 6.56 1.35 -7.34
CA ALA A 4 7.67 1.61 -8.27
C ALA A 4 7.33 1.20 -9.72
N ASN A 5 6.31 0.34 -9.90
CA ASN A 5 5.68 -0.05 -11.16
C ASN A 5 4.27 0.56 -11.36
N CYS A 6 3.94 1.66 -10.69
CA CYS A 6 2.67 2.37 -10.88
C CYS A 6 2.66 3.04 -12.26
N PRO A 7 1.68 2.75 -13.13
CA PRO A 7 1.58 3.36 -14.46
C PRO A 7 1.40 4.88 -14.44
N LEU A 8 1.11 5.47 -13.27
CA LEU A 8 1.04 6.92 -13.09
C LEU A 8 2.37 7.64 -13.38
N VAL A 9 3.48 6.91 -13.52
CA VAL A 9 4.78 7.53 -13.86
C VAL A 9 5.47 6.96 -15.10
N THR A 10 4.82 6.07 -15.83
CA THR A 10 5.24 5.67 -17.19
C THR A 10 4.23 6.25 -18.17
N GLY A 11 4.54 7.43 -18.69
CA GLY A 11 3.57 8.34 -19.30
C GLY A 11 2.70 7.77 -20.43
N ASN A 12 1.44 8.23 -20.50
CA ASN A 12 0.84 8.82 -21.70
C ASN A 12 -0.46 9.57 -21.37
N LYS A 13 -0.61 10.75 -22.00
CA LYS A 13 -1.78 11.62 -22.22
C LYS A 13 -2.24 12.57 -21.09
N ASN A 14 -2.12 13.86 -21.42
CA ASN A 14 -2.85 15.03 -20.91
C ASN A 14 -2.41 15.58 -19.53
N GLY A 15 -1.33 16.37 -19.52
CA GLY A 15 -1.08 17.38 -18.48
C GLY A 15 -0.56 16.89 -17.11
N VAL A 16 -0.17 15.62 -16.98
CA VAL A 16 0.32 15.08 -15.70
C VAL A 16 1.85 15.15 -15.63
N ARG A 17 2.34 15.75 -14.54
CA ARG A 17 3.76 15.86 -14.15
C ARG A 17 4.36 14.47 -13.93
N ASN A 18 5.65 14.31 -14.20
CA ASN A 18 6.37 13.03 -14.09
C ASN A 18 7.62 13.13 -13.18
N TRP A 19 8.38 12.04 -13.01
CA TRP A 19 9.57 12.03 -12.15
C TRP A 19 10.61 13.10 -12.53
N LYS A 20 10.73 13.47 -13.80
CA LYS A 20 11.62 14.55 -14.27
C LYS A 20 11.29 15.88 -13.57
N ASP A 21 10.01 16.18 -13.37
CA ASP A 21 9.58 17.42 -12.73
C ASP A 21 10.00 17.43 -11.24
N ILE A 22 9.93 16.27 -10.57
CA ILE A 22 10.38 16.13 -9.17
C ILE A 22 11.90 16.24 -9.08
N GLU A 23 12.62 15.58 -9.99
CA GLU A 23 14.09 15.67 -10.10
C GLU A 23 14.55 17.12 -10.35
N ASP A 24 13.83 17.88 -11.18
CA ASP A 24 14.13 19.28 -11.49
C ASP A 24 13.89 20.22 -10.29
N ILE A 25 12.90 19.92 -9.43
CA ILE A 25 12.72 20.63 -8.15
C ILE A 25 13.87 20.27 -7.19
N GLY A 26 14.27 18.99 -7.15
CA GLY A 26 15.38 18.50 -6.31
C GLY A 26 16.74 19.13 -6.65
N GLN A 27 16.92 19.67 -7.85
CA GLN A 27 18.13 20.44 -8.19
C GLN A 27 18.26 21.76 -7.40
N LYS A 28 17.15 22.27 -6.84
CA LYS A 28 17.11 23.58 -6.16
C LYS A 28 16.80 23.49 -4.67
N PHE A 29 16.22 22.38 -4.22
CA PHE A 29 15.76 22.19 -2.86
C PHE A 29 16.08 20.77 -2.37
N ASN A 30 16.36 20.64 -1.07
CA ASN A 30 16.34 19.33 -0.43
C ASN A 30 14.88 18.88 -0.30
N LEU A 31 14.58 17.68 -0.76
CA LEU A 31 13.22 17.17 -0.76
C LEU A 31 12.98 16.29 0.47
N MET A 32 11.74 16.26 0.93
CA MET A 32 11.28 15.37 1.98
C MET A 32 9.99 14.73 1.49
N PHE A 33 9.88 13.41 1.67
CA PHE A 33 8.72 12.63 1.22
C PHE A 33 8.20 11.76 2.35
N ASP A 34 6.89 11.61 2.38
CA ASP A 34 6.24 10.61 3.20
C ASP A 34 6.42 9.22 2.59
N LEU A 35 7.01 8.31 3.36
CA LEU A 35 6.96 6.88 3.06
C LEU A 35 5.74 6.27 3.73
N VAL A 36 4.63 6.19 2.98
CA VAL A 36 3.42 5.50 3.44
C VAL A 36 3.60 3.99 3.30
N ALA A 37 4.31 3.38 4.25
CA ALA A 37 4.66 1.97 4.26
C ALA A 37 3.66 1.07 5.02
N ASN A 38 2.87 1.61 5.95
CA ASN A 38 1.98 0.79 6.79
C ASN A 38 0.79 0.18 6.03
N HIS A 39 0.28 0.89 5.02
CA HIS A 39 -0.93 0.49 4.30
C HIS A 39 -0.88 0.90 2.83
N ILE A 40 -1.72 0.27 2.03
CA ILE A 40 -1.89 0.58 0.62
C ILE A 40 -3.36 0.84 0.29
N SER A 41 -3.62 1.57 -0.80
CA SER A 41 -4.98 1.82 -1.26
C SER A 41 -5.67 0.52 -1.69
N SER A 42 -6.96 0.42 -1.41
CA SER A 42 -7.88 -0.57 -2.00
C SER A 42 -7.87 -0.55 -3.54
N GLU A 43 -7.49 0.57 -4.15
CA GLU A 43 -7.38 0.69 -5.61
C GLU A 43 -6.03 0.21 -6.18
N SER A 44 -5.11 -0.21 -5.31
CA SER A 44 -3.77 -0.63 -5.72
C SER A 44 -3.75 -1.92 -6.52
N LYS A 45 -2.72 -2.06 -7.36
CA LYS A 45 -2.48 -3.30 -8.13
C LYS A 45 -2.32 -4.51 -7.21
N TRP A 46 -1.58 -4.39 -6.11
CA TRP A 46 -1.37 -5.49 -5.17
C TRP A 46 -2.70 -5.99 -4.61
N PHE A 47 -3.56 -5.08 -4.15
CA PHE A 47 -4.85 -5.46 -3.58
C PHE A 47 -5.79 -6.06 -4.62
N LYS A 48 -5.87 -5.46 -5.80
CA LYS A 48 -6.68 -5.99 -6.92
C LYS A 48 -6.25 -7.41 -7.33
N GLU A 49 -4.94 -7.66 -7.38
CA GLU A 49 -4.41 -9.00 -7.69
C GLU A 49 -4.61 -9.99 -6.54
N TYR A 50 -4.52 -9.54 -5.29
CA TYR A 50 -4.86 -10.34 -4.12
C TYR A 50 -6.33 -10.78 -4.13
N LEU A 51 -7.28 -9.90 -4.45
CA LEU A 51 -8.70 -10.24 -4.54
C LEU A 51 -9.01 -11.24 -5.68
N LYS A 52 -8.24 -11.21 -6.77
CA LYS A 52 -8.25 -12.24 -7.83
C LYS A 52 -7.59 -13.55 -7.38
N GLY A 53 -6.91 -13.53 -6.24
CA GLY A 53 -6.16 -14.62 -5.63
C GLY A 53 -4.94 -15.06 -6.44
N ASN A 54 -4.17 -14.07 -6.89
CA ASN A 54 -2.82 -14.26 -7.39
C ASN A 54 -1.89 -14.69 -6.23
N PRO A 55 -1.24 -15.86 -6.31
CA PRO A 55 -0.49 -16.45 -5.20
C PRO A 55 0.68 -15.59 -4.70
N LYS A 56 1.21 -14.67 -5.53
CA LYS A 56 2.25 -13.73 -5.10
C LYS A 56 1.81 -12.91 -3.90
N TYR A 57 0.53 -12.53 -3.83
CA TYR A 57 0.02 -11.58 -2.85
C TYR A 57 -0.75 -12.25 -1.70
N ASP A 58 -0.79 -13.58 -1.64
CA ASP A 58 -1.66 -14.32 -0.72
C ASP A 58 -1.42 -13.96 0.76
N ASP A 59 -0.20 -13.59 1.11
CA ASP A 59 0.19 -13.16 2.45
C ASP A 59 0.74 -11.72 2.48
N TYR A 60 0.28 -10.85 1.59
CA TYR A 60 0.67 -9.42 1.58
C TYR A 60 -0.21 -8.55 2.49
N PHE A 61 -1.32 -9.08 3.00
CA PHE A 61 -2.32 -8.36 3.80
C PHE A 61 -2.68 -9.16 5.04
N ILE A 62 -3.06 -8.46 6.11
CA ILE A 62 -3.38 -9.09 7.40
C ILE A 62 -4.84 -9.56 7.35
N SER A 63 -5.05 -10.85 7.09
CA SER A 63 -6.37 -11.48 7.18
C SER A 63 -6.65 -11.94 8.61
N VAL A 64 -7.86 -11.66 9.08
CA VAL A 64 -8.29 -11.93 10.44
C VAL A 64 -9.63 -12.65 10.40
N ASP A 65 -9.85 -13.61 11.30
CA ASP A 65 -11.17 -14.23 11.43
C ASP A 65 -12.18 -13.18 11.92
N LYS A 66 -13.40 -13.17 11.35
CA LYS A 66 -14.47 -12.22 11.69
C LYS A 66 -14.85 -12.23 13.17
N ASP A 67 -14.66 -13.36 13.85
CA ASP A 67 -15.04 -13.58 15.25
C ASP A 67 -13.86 -13.36 16.21
N THR A 68 -12.70 -12.90 15.70
CA THR A 68 -11.53 -12.56 16.52
C THR A 68 -11.88 -11.45 17.51
N ASP A 69 -11.65 -11.68 18.80
CA ASP A 69 -11.84 -10.65 19.83
C ASP A 69 -10.75 -9.57 19.73
N LEU A 70 -11.15 -8.40 19.24
CA LEU A 70 -10.29 -7.23 19.07
C LEU A 70 -10.59 -6.13 20.10
N SER A 71 -11.36 -6.45 21.15
CA SER A 71 -11.82 -5.47 22.16
C SER A 71 -10.68 -4.82 22.96
N SER A 72 -9.53 -5.49 23.07
CA SER A 72 -8.33 -4.96 23.73
C SER A 72 -7.52 -3.98 22.88
N VAL A 73 -7.81 -3.86 21.57
CA VAL A 73 -7.09 -2.95 20.68
C VAL A 73 -7.46 -1.50 20.98
N THR A 74 -6.49 -0.73 21.48
CA THR A 74 -6.67 0.69 21.79
C THR A 74 -6.22 1.57 20.62
N ARG A 75 -7.08 2.50 20.17
CA ARG A 75 -6.77 3.44 19.10
C ARG A 75 -7.63 4.71 19.17
N ALA A 76 -7.11 5.79 18.58
CA ALA A 76 -7.78 7.09 18.55
C ALA A 76 -8.94 7.20 17.53
N ARG A 77 -9.22 6.15 16.75
CA ARG A 77 -10.19 6.15 15.64
C ARG A 77 -11.33 5.17 15.89
N THR A 78 -12.53 5.51 15.43
CA THR A 78 -13.78 4.79 15.74
C THR A 78 -14.27 3.85 14.64
N HIS A 79 -13.78 3.95 13.40
CA HIS A 79 -14.19 3.07 12.29
C HIS A 79 -13.85 1.61 12.59
N PRO A 80 -14.63 0.60 12.17
CA PRO A 80 -14.29 -0.82 12.41
C PRO A 80 -12.84 -1.18 12.04
N LEU A 81 -12.19 -2.01 12.86
CA LEU A 81 -10.80 -2.43 12.62
C LEU A 81 -10.67 -3.45 11.49
N LEU A 82 -11.74 -4.20 11.24
CA LEU A 82 -11.84 -5.16 10.15
C LEU A 82 -12.80 -4.64 9.09
N THR A 83 -12.39 -4.75 7.83
CA THR A 83 -13.23 -4.50 6.67
C THR A 83 -13.46 -5.79 5.91
N LYS A 84 -14.72 -6.03 5.49
CA LYS A 84 -15.13 -7.19 4.71
C LYS A 84 -14.88 -6.97 3.23
N PHE A 85 -14.25 -7.94 2.55
CA PHE A 85 -14.04 -7.96 1.11
C PHE A 85 -14.44 -9.31 0.50
N LYS A 86 -14.46 -9.39 -0.83
CA LYS A 86 -14.65 -10.65 -1.56
C LYS A 86 -13.39 -11.05 -2.29
N ARG A 87 -12.84 -12.23 -1.99
CA ARG A 87 -11.70 -12.83 -2.69
C ARG A 87 -12.12 -14.17 -3.27
N LYS A 88 -12.03 -14.31 -4.60
CA LYS A 88 -12.45 -15.52 -5.32
C LYS A 88 -13.89 -15.99 -4.98
N GLY A 89 -14.79 -15.06 -4.65
CA GLY A 89 -16.18 -15.35 -4.28
C GLY A 89 -16.43 -15.54 -2.77
N GLU A 90 -15.38 -15.79 -2.00
CA GLU A 90 -15.43 -15.96 -0.55
C GLU A 90 -15.32 -14.63 0.19
N ASP A 91 -16.03 -14.52 1.30
CA ASP A 91 -15.93 -13.37 2.19
C ASP A 91 -14.65 -13.48 3.02
N ILE A 92 -13.85 -12.42 3.02
CA ILE A 92 -12.63 -12.28 3.82
C ILE A 92 -12.69 -11.00 4.65
N PHE A 93 -12.01 -11.00 5.79
CA PHE A 93 -11.93 -9.85 6.68
C PHE A 93 -10.47 -9.45 6.84
N LEU A 94 -10.18 -8.19 6.55
CA LEU A 94 -8.82 -7.66 6.54
C LEU A 94 -8.68 -6.52 7.53
N TRP A 95 -7.49 -6.44 8.12
CA TRP A 95 -7.12 -5.34 9.01
C TRP A 95 -7.02 -4.02 8.24
N THR A 96 -7.76 -3.02 8.71
CA THR A 96 -7.79 -1.66 8.16
C THR A 96 -7.72 -0.65 9.31
N THR A 97 -6.52 -0.33 9.76
CA THR A 97 -6.27 0.49 10.96
C THR A 97 -6.95 1.86 10.87
N TYR A 98 -6.96 2.44 9.67
CA TYR A 98 -7.39 3.82 9.42
C TYR A 98 -8.78 3.91 8.79
N SER A 99 -8.96 3.33 7.60
CA SER A 99 -10.21 3.34 6.84
C SER A 99 -10.31 2.14 5.91
N SER A 100 -11.52 1.85 5.40
CA SER A 100 -11.76 0.75 4.46
C SER A 100 -10.98 0.85 3.15
N ASP A 101 -10.50 2.05 2.79
CA ASP A 101 -9.70 2.27 1.57
C ASP A 101 -8.20 2.08 1.81
N GLN A 102 -7.78 1.86 3.06
CA GLN A 102 -6.39 1.75 3.48
C GLN A 102 -6.17 0.38 4.10
N ILE A 103 -5.68 -0.56 3.28
CA ILE A 103 -5.46 -1.95 3.69
C ILE A 103 -4.06 -2.09 4.26
N ASP A 104 -3.96 -2.49 5.52
CA ASP A 104 -2.68 -2.70 6.18
C ASP A 104 -1.93 -3.87 5.54
N ILE A 105 -0.64 -3.68 5.27
CA ILE A 105 0.22 -4.71 4.66
C ILE A 105 0.87 -5.58 5.73
N ASN A 106 1.07 -6.85 5.42
CA ASN A 106 1.63 -7.82 6.36
C ASN A 106 3.17 -7.82 6.33
N PHE A 107 3.81 -7.11 7.25
CA PHE A 107 5.27 -7.12 7.40
C PHE A 107 5.85 -8.41 8.03
N ALA A 108 5.02 -9.35 8.47
CA ALA A 108 5.50 -10.68 8.85
C ALA A 108 5.96 -11.50 7.63
N ASN A 109 5.53 -11.12 6.42
CA ASN A 109 6.00 -11.67 5.17
C ASN A 109 7.24 -10.90 4.68
N GLU A 110 8.38 -11.59 4.58
CA GLU A 110 9.65 -11.00 4.17
C GLU A 110 9.61 -10.41 2.75
N ASN A 111 8.76 -10.91 1.86
CA ASN A 111 8.62 -10.35 0.51
C ASN A 111 8.02 -8.95 0.54
N VAL A 112 7.12 -8.67 1.50
CA VAL A 112 6.59 -7.32 1.71
C VAL A 112 7.72 -6.39 2.16
N LEU A 113 8.56 -6.82 3.11
CA LEU A 113 9.70 -6.04 3.55
C LEU A 113 10.66 -5.72 2.38
N LEU A 114 10.96 -6.70 1.53
CA LEU A 114 11.82 -6.50 0.35
C LEU A 114 11.23 -5.49 -0.64
N GLU A 115 9.93 -5.56 -0.93
CA GLU A 115 9.26 -4.60 -1.83
C GLU A 115 9.30 -3.17 -1.26
N ILE A 116 9.20 -3.01 0.07
CA ILE A 116 9.33 -1.69 0.71
C ILE A 116 10.77 -1.17 0.67
N ILE A 117 11.76 -2.05 0.86
CA ILE A 117 13.18 -1.69 0.69
C ILE A 117 13.43 -1.22 -0.75
N ASP A 118 12.87 -1.89 -1.76
CA ASP A 118 12.99 -1.47 -3.15
C ASP A 118 12.38 -0.08 -3.40
N VAL A 119 11.25 0.25 -2.76
CA VAL A 119 10.66 1.60 -2.83
C VAL A 119 11.57 2.64 -2.16
N ILE A 120 12.17 2.33 -1.01
CA ILE A 120 13.12 3.22 -0.33
C ILE A 120 14.35 3.47 -1.20
N LEU A 121 14.94 2.41 -1.74
CA LEU A 121 16.10 2.49 -2.63
C LEU A 121 15.78 3.25 -3.92
N PHE A 122 14.58 3.07 -4.45
CA PHE A 122 14.09 3.85 -5.59
C PHE A 122 14.09 5.35 -5.29
N TYR A 123 13.53 5.77 -4.16
CA TYR A 123 13.54 7.19 -3.75
C TYR A 123 14.97 7.71 -3.52
N ALA A 124 15.80 6.95 -2.80
CA ALA A 124 17.19 7.35 -2.53
C ALA A 124 18.01 7.53 -3.83
N ASN A 125 17.82 6.64 -4.82
CA ASN A 125 18.51 6.74 -6.11
C ASN A 125 18.06 7.96 -6.93
N LYS A 126 16.83 8.45 -6.72
CA LYS A 126 16.31 9.65 -7.37
C LYS A 126 16.92 10.96 -6.86
N ARG A 127 17.87 10.89 -5.92
CA ARG A 127 18.47 12.06 -5.24
C ARG A 127 17.40 12.96 -4.61
N ALA A 128 16.35 12.32 -4.10
CA ALA A 128 15.42 12.89 -3.14
C ALA A 128 16.10 12.96 -1.77
#